data_AF-A0AAU0QBG9-F1
#
_entry.id   AF-A0AAU0QBG9-F1
#
_cell.length_a   1.000
_cell.length_b   1.000
_cell.length_c   1.000
_cell.angle_alpha   90.00
_cell.angle_beta   90.00
_cell.angle_gamma   90.00
#
_symmetry.space_group_name_H-M   'P 1'
#
loop_
_entity.id
_entity.type
_entity.pdbx_description
1 polymer ?
#
loop_
_entity_poly.entity_id
_entity_poly.type
_entity_poly.pdbx_seq_one_letter_code
_entity_poly.pdbx_strand_id
1 'polypeptide(L)'
;MVIDTSALVAMLNDEPEAQRFEIAVAADHVWLMSTASYPEMATVIETRFGEPGGREPKVSGQPLLYTGDDFACIDIRAVLAG
;
A
#
# COMPACT_ATOMS: atom_id res chain seq x y z
N MET A 1 -10.47 -7.75 6.61
CA MET A 1 -9.68 -8.70 5.81
C MET A 1 -8.24 -8.76 6.30
N VAL A 2 -7.49 -9.77 5.90
CA VAL A 2 -6.02 -9.78 6.02
C VAL A 2 -5.42 -9.35 4.69
N ILE A 3 -4.54 -8.35 4.69
CA ILE A 3 -3.85 -7.88 3.48
C ILE A 3 -2.44 -8.46 3.45
N ASP A 4 -2.09 -9.07 2.32
CA ASP A 4 -0.75 -9.56 2.04
C ASP A 4 0.12 -8.44 1.43
N THR A 5 1.44 -8.52 1.65
CA THR A 5 2.42 -7.60 1.08
C THR A 5 2.30 -7.50 -0.44
N SER A 6 2.06 -8.61 -1.14
CA SER A 6 1.93 -8.61 -2.60
C SER A 6 0.71 -7.81 -3.10
N ALA A 7 -0.43 -7.93 -2.43
CA ALA A 7 -1.63 -7.17 -2.76
C ALA A 7 -1.42 -5.67 -2.54
N LEU A 8 -0.70 -5.30 -1.47
CA LEU A 8 -0.30 -3.92 -1.21
C LEU A 8 0.60 -3.38 -2.32
N VAL A 9 1.67 -4.12 -2.68
CA VAL A 9 2.60 -3.72 -3.74
C VAL A 9 1.90 -3.57 -5.10
N ALA A 10 0.94 -4.45 -5.40
CA ALA A 10 0.14 -4.38 -6.62
C ALA A 10 -0.70 -3.10 -6.68
N MET A 11 -1.38 -2.75 -5.59
CA MET A 11 -2.13 -1.48 -5.48
C MET A 11 -1.20 -0.28 -5.64
N LEU A 12 -0.05 -0.27 -4.96
CA LEU A 12 0.92 0.84 -4.98
C LEU A 12 1.61 1.05 -6.34
N ASN A 13 1.65 0.02 -7.19
CA ASN A 13 2.23 0.06 -8.53
C ASN A 13 1.19 0.25 -9.64
N ASP A 14 -0.10 0.37 -9.30
CA ASP A 14 -1.20 0.41 -10.28
C ASP A 14 -1.18 -0.83 -11.21
N GLU A 15 -0.91 -2.00 -10.64
CA GLU A 15 -0.93 -3.28 -11.37
C GLU A 15 -2.36 -3.63 -11.82
N PRO A 16 -2.56 -4.46 -12.86
CA PRO A 16 -3.89 -4.81 -13.36
C PRO A 16 -4.85 -5.37 -12.30
N GLU A 17 -4.30 -6.09 -11.32
CA GLU A 17 -5.03 -6.68 -10.19
C GLU A 17 -5.40 -5.65 -9.10
N ALA A 18 -4.78 -4.47 -9.10
CA ALA A 18 -4.95 -3.42 -8.09
C ALA A 18 -6.42 -3.08 -7.87
N GLN A 19 -7.18 -2.87 -8.95
CA GLN A 19 -8.59 -2.48 -8.88
C GLN A 19 -9.44 -3.47 -8.08
N ARG A 20 -9.15 -4.77 -8.19
CA ARG A 20 -9.88 -5.80 -7.42
C ARG A 20 -9.56 -5.69 -5.93
N PHE A 21 -8.30 -5.44 -5.59
CA PHE A 21 -7.88 -5.24 -4.22
C PHE A 21 -8.48 -3.97 -3.64
N GLU A 22 -8.40 -2.84 -4.36
CA GLU A 22 -8.98 -1.55 -3.98
C GLU A 22 -10.47 -1.64 -3.65
N ILE A 23 -11.26 -2.34 -4.48
CA ILE A 23 -12.69 -2.57 -4.23
C ILE A 23 -12.91 -3.36 -2.94
N ALA A 24 -12.15 -4.44 -2.73
CA ALA A 24 -12.27 -5.23 -1.51
C ALA A 24 -11.88 -4.40 -0.27
N VAL A 25 -10.82 -3.60 -0.42
CA VAL A 25 -10.19 -2.74 0.57
C VAL A 25 -11.14 -1.64 1.01
N ALA A 26 -11.82 -0.98 0.05
CA ALA A 26 -12.86 0.00 0.32
C ALA A 26 -14.13 -0.61 0.95
N ALA A 27 -14.47 -1.85 0.61
CA ALA A 27 -15.67 -2.52 1.14
C ALA A 27 -15.50 -3.04 2.59
N ASP A 28 -14.27 -3.29 3.05
CA ASP A 28 -13.99 -3.87 4.36
C ASP A 28 -13.55 -2.80 5.37
N HIS A 29 -14.20 -2.78 6.55
CA HIS A 29 -13.97 -1.76 7.58
C HIS A 29 -12.77 -2.05 8.49
N VAL A 30 -12.20 -3.27 8.47
CA VAL A 30 -11.02 -3.62 9.29
C VAL A 30 -9.97 -4.33 8.45
N TRP A 31 -8.76 -3.78 8.39
CA TRP A 31 -7.62 -4.47 7.79
C TRP A 31 -6.68 -4.94 8.89
N LEU A 32 -6.27 -6.20 8.78
CA LEU A 32 -5.30 -6.81 9.68
C LEU A 32 -4.08 -7.20 8.85
N MET A 33 -2.90 -7.01 9.43
CA MET A 33 -1.67 -7.60 8.94
C MET A 33 -1.04 -8.34 10.11
N SER A 34 -0.45 -9.51 9.83
CA SER A 34 0.35 -10.21 10.83
C SER A 34 1.53 -9.34 11.23
N THR A 35 1.77 -9.20 12.54
CA THR A 35 2.97 -8.51 13.04
C THR A 35 4.27 -9.12 12.51
N ALA A 36 4.27 -10.41 12.17
CA ALA A 36 5.40 -11.10 11.56
C ALA A 36 5.59 -10.75 10.07
N SER A 37 4.53 -10.38 9.35
CA SER A 37 4.59 -9.99 7.93
C SER A 37 4.94 -8.52 7.74
N TYR A 38 4.75 -7.70 8.78
CA TYR A 38 5.08 -6.28 8.78
C TYR A 38 6.54 -5.94 8.42
N PRO A 39 7.58 -6.53 9.03
CA PRO A 39 8.97 -6.18 8.72
C PRO A 39 9.37 -6.54 7.28
N GLU A 40 8.82 -7.63 6.75
CA GLU A 40 9.01 -8.01 5.35
C GLU A 40 8.34 -6.99 4.42
N MET A 41 7.09 -6.62 4.71
CA MET A 41 6.37 -5.59 3.97
C MET A 41 7.12 -4.26 3.97
N ALA A 42 7.54 -3.76 5.14
CA ALA A 42 8.31 -2.54 5.27
C ALA A 42 9.58 -2.58 4.40
N THR A 43 10.34 -3.68 4.45
CA THR A 43 11.54 -3.85 3.62
C THR A 43 11.22 -3.82 2.12
N VAL A 44 10.17 -4.50 1.69
CA VAL A 44 9.77 -4.54 0.27
C VAL A 44 9.34 -3.15 -0.22
N ILE A 45 8.64 -2.40 0.62
CA ILE A 45 8.16 -1.06 0.29
C ILE A 45 9.30 -0.06 0.26
N GLU A 46 10.15 -0.02 1.29
CA GLU A 46 11.35 0.83 1.35
C GLU A 46 12.28 0.59 0.16
N THR A 47 12.53 -0.67 -0.18
CA THR A 47 13.41 -1.00 -1.33
C THR A 47 12.81 -0.60 -2.69
N ARG A 48 11.48 -0.51 -2.81
CA ARG A 48 10.82 -0.15 -4.07
C ARG A 48 10.50 1.34 -4.20
N PHE A 49 10.25 2.03 -3.08
CA PHE A 49 9.68 3.39 -3.04
C PHE A 49 10.44 4.36 -2.11
N GLY A 50 11.42 3.89 -1.33
CA GLY A 50 12.14 4.62 -0.26
C GLY A 50 13.28 5.54 -0.71
N GLU A 51 13.88 5.29 -1.89
CA GLU A 51 15.01 6.10 -2.36
C GLU A 51 14.54 7.45 -2.95
N PRO A 52 15.24 8.57 -2.72
CA PRO A 52 14.96 9.84 -3.39
C PRO A 52 15.24 9.70 -4.90
N GLY A 53 14.17 9.54 -5.68
CA GLY A 53 14.22 9.18 -7.12
C GLY A 53 13.66 7.79 -7.45
N GLY A 54 13.26 7.03 -6.43
CA GLY A 54 12.44 5.83 -6.55
C GLY A 54 11.07 6.12 -7.17
N ARG A 55 10.37 5.07 -7.55
CA ARG A 55 9.01 5.20 -8.12
C ARG A 55 8.13 5.85 -7.05
N GLU A 56 7.28 6.79 -7.45
CA GLU A 56 6.33 7.39 -6.50
C GLU A 56 5.20 6.39 -6.26
N PRO A 57 4.89 6.03 -5.00
CA PRO A 57 3.76 5.16 -4.70
C PRO A 57 2.45 5.84 -5.08
N LYS A 58 1.56 5.11 -5.75
CA LYS A 58 0.26 5.62 -6.18
C LYS A 58 -0.82 4.59 -5.95
N VAL A 59 -2.03 5.05 -5.66
CA VAL A 59 -3.24 4.22 -5.61
C VAL A 59 -4.32 4.93 -6.41
N SER A 60 -4.97 4.20 -7.33
CA SER A 60 -5.92 4.78 -8.30
C SER A 60 -5.37 6.04 -9.02
N GLY A 61 -4.06 6.04 -9.33
CA GLY A 61 -3.35 7.17 -9.95
C GLY A 61 -3.07 8.38 -9.04
N GLN A 62 -3.55 8.37 -7.79
CA GLN A 62 -3.27 9.42 -6.80
C GLN A 62 -1.96 9.14 -6.07
N PRO A 63 -1.08 10.14 -5.88
CA PRO A 63 0.14 9.98 -5.11
C PRO A 63 -0.19 9.73 -3.64
N LEU A 64 0.51 8.78 -3.02
CA LEU A 64 0.45 8.58 -1.57
C LEU A 64 1.51 9.44 -0.90
N LEU A 65 1.07 10.33 -0.02
CA LEU A 65 1.98 11.10 0.81
C LEU A 65 2.63 10.14 1.82
N TYR A 66 3.95 10.01 1.75
CA TYR A 66 4.74 9.28 2.76
C TYR A 66 5.94 10.12 3.18
N THR A 67 6.46 9.88 4.37
CA THR A 67 7.71 10.48 4.85
C THR A 67 8.52 9.41 5.58
N GLY A 68 9.61 8.94 4.96
CA GLY A 68 10.50 7.93 5.55
C GLY A 68 9.78 6.62 5.91
N ASP A 69 10.06 6.09 7.11
CA ASP A 69 9.57 4.79 7.59
C ASP A 69 8.04 4.73 7.88
N ASP A 70 7.29 5.83 7.68
CA ASP A 70 5.85 5.92 7.96
C ASP A 70 4.98 5.25 6.87
N PHE A 71 5.59 4.54 5.93
CA PHE A 71 4.89 3.90 4.81
C PHE A 71 3.80 2.93 5.26
N ALA A 72 4.03 2.24 6.38
CA ALA A 72 3.05 1.32 6.94
C ALA A 72 1.92 2.02 7.73
N CYS A 73 2.08 3.31 8.01
CA CYS A 73 1.05 4.16 8.61
C CYS A 73 0.21 4.91 7.56
N ILE A 74 0.52 4.77 6.26
CA ILE A 74 -0.24 5.41 5.19
C ILE A 74 -1.67 4.85 5.16
N ASP A 75 -2.64 5.75 5.25
CA ASP A 75 -4.05 5.42 5.14
C ASP A 75 -4.49 5.34 3.67
N ILE A 76 -4.32 4.16 3.06
CA ILE A 76 -4.75 3.88 1.68
C ILE A 76 -6.27 4.10 1.51
N ARG A 77 -7.07 3.94 2.57
CA ARG A 77 -8.52 4.22 2.48
C ARG A 77 -8.78 5.69 2.26
N ALA A 78 -8.03 6.56 2.92
CA ALA A 78 -8.18 8.00 2.75
C ALA A 78 -7.95 8.40 1.28
N VAL A 79 -7.03 7.72 0.58
CA VAL A 79 -6.79 7.94 -0.85
C VAL A 79 -7.88 7.30 -1.73
N LEU A 80 -8.37 6.12 -1.38
CA LEU A 80 -9.46 5.46 -2.11
C LEU A 80 -10.84 6.10 -1.90
N ALA A 81 -11.01 6.89 -0.83
CA ALA A 81 -12.24 7.59 -0.50
C ALA A 81 -12.32 9.01 -1.07
N GLY A 82 -11.22 9.51 -1.64
CA GLY A 82 -11.13 10.82 -2.32
C GLY A 82 -11.59 10.79 -3.76
#